data_AF-A0A7J6U2Q3-F1
#
_entry.id   AF-A0A7J6U2Q3-F1
#
_cell.length_a   1.000
_cell.length_b   1.000
_cell.length_c   1.000
_cell.angle_alpha   90.00
_cell.angle_beta   90.00
_cell.angle_gamma   90.00
#
_symmetry.space_group_name_H-M   'P 1'
#
loop_
_entity.id
_entity.type
_entity.pdbx_description
1 polymer ?
#
loop_
_entity_poly.entity_id
_entity_poly.type
_entity_poly.pdbx_seq_one_letter_code
_entity_poly.pdbx_strand_id
1 'polypeptide(L)'
;MAGEAVKAEDVLGCKEGPQQSDDETAENTWGPIDCSTMNVRGGTYLVGRLKQPSEGAIMKLESFDLFYTDSEVRCAVEEPHCVAHWLWKQNPERFFFVINWRMFPLQLAVTYSVDLNGALFTSDEPYAVAFRRYIQLKDADRNSKLKVIPRVVEGPWLVKK
;
A
#
# COMPACT_ATOMS: atom_id res chain seq x y z
N MET A 1 0.79 -35.49 -3.84
CA MET A 1 1.87 -35.02 -4.73
C MET A 1 2.36 -33.71 -4.16
N ALA A 2 3.63 -33.61 -3.78
CA ALA A 2 4.17 -32.33 -3.32
C ALA A 2 4.17 -31.38 -4.52
N GLY A 3 3.37 -30.32 -4.46
CA GLY A 3 3.38 -29.27 -5.47
C GLY A 3 4.79 -28.67 -5.58
N GLU A 4 5.19 -28.27 -6.78
CA GLU A 4 6.46 -27.58 -6.99
C GLU A 4 6.50 -26.31 -6.12
N ALA A 5 7.63 -26.04 -5.49
CA ALA A 5 7.77 -24.86 -4.63
C ALA A 5 7.75 -23.59 -5.49
N VAL A 6 6.85 -22.65 -5.16
CA VAL A 6 6.78 -21.34 -5.82
C VAL A 6 8.09 -20.58 -5.61
N LYS A 7 8.69 -20.05 -6.69
CA LYS A 7 9.94 -19.27 -6.62
C LYS A 7 9.66 -17.78 -6.80
N ALA A 8 10.57 -16.95 -6.29
CA ALA A 8 10.44 -15.50 -6.37
C ALA A 8 10.45 -14.97 -7.80
N GLU A 9 11.29 -15.55 -8.66
CA GLU A 9 11.44 -15.16 -10.07
C GLU A 9 10.15 -15.38 -10.88
N ASP A 10 9.38 -16.41 -10.55
CA ASP A 10 8.11 -16.72 -11.21
C ASP A 10 7.03 -15.67 -10.88
N VAL A 11 7.06 -15.14 -9.66
CA VAL A 11 6.06 -14.17 -9.16
C VAL A 11 6.48 -12.72 -9.49
N LEU A 12 7.72 -12.34 -9.18
CA LEU A 12 8.23 -10.98 -9.41
C LEU A 12 8.53 -10.70 -10.89
N GLY A 13 8.80 -11.75 -11.68
CA GLY A 13 9.07 -11.65 -13.12
C GLY A 13 7.81 -11.66 -13.99
N CYS A 14 6.62 -11.79 -13.40
CA CYS A 14 5.36 -11.84 -14.14
C CYS A 14 5.10 -10.50 -14.86
N LYS A 15 5.25 -10.51 -16.18
CA LYS A 15 5.01 -9.33 -17.04
C LYS A 15 3.53 -8.99 -17.21
N GLU A 16 2.64 -9.95 -16.93
CA GLU A 16 1.19 -9.77 -16.93
C GLU A 16 0.67 -9.23 -15.60
N GLY A 17 1.52 -9.18 -14.57
CA GLY A 17 1.24 -8.50 -13.32
C GLY A 17 1.15 -6.98 -13.55
N PRO A 18 0.37 -6.24 -12.74
CA PRO A 18 0.21 -4.81 -12.95
C PRO A 18 1.55 -4.07 -12.81
N GLN A 19 2.10 -3.62 -13.94
CA GLN A 19 3.36 -2.89 -13.98
C GLN A 19 3.10 -1.42 -13.67
N GLN A 20 3.90 -0.82 -12.79
CA GLN A 20 3.90 0.62 -12.62
C GLN A 20 4.44 1.25 -13.91
N SER A 21 3.63 2.07 -14.58
CA SER A 21 4.03 2.79 -15.80
C SER A 21 3.67 4.26 -15.69
N ASP A 22 4.61 5.12 -16.05
CA ASP A 22 4.39 6.56 -16.22
C ASP A 22 3.98 6.91 -17.67
N ASP A 23 3.78 5.89 -18.51
CA ASP A 23 3.36 6.01 -19.92
C ASP A 23 1.83 6.03 -20.03
N GLU A 24 1.27 7.09 -20.62
CA GLU A 24 -0.17 7.25 -20.87
C GLU A 24 -0.76 6.17 -21.80
N THR A 25 0.08 5.42 -22.50
CA THR A 25 -0.33 4.35 -23.43
C THR A 25 -0.22 2.94 -22.84
N ALA A 26 0.17 2.80 -21.57
CA ALA A 26 0.33 1.50 -20.93
C ALA A 26 -1.01 0.76 -20.75
N GLU A 27 -1.02 -0.55 -21.05
CA GLU A 27 -2.22 -1.40 -20.96
C GLU A 27 -2.72 -1.63 -19.53
N ASN A 28 -1.86 -1.40 -18.51
CA ASN A 28 -2.17 -1.57 -17.09
C ASN A 28 -1.69 -0.33 -16.30
N THR A 29 -2.61 0.55 -15.92
CA THR A 29 -2.29 1.87 -15.34
C THR A 29 -2.52 1.90 -13.83
N TRP A 30 -1.57 1.40 -13.05
CA TRP A 30 -1.52 1.69 -11.62
C TRP A 30 -0.24 2.45 -11.33
N GLY A 31 -0.40 3.62 -10.74
CA GLY A 31 0.71 4.53 -10.48
C GLY A 31 0.54 5.26 -9.15
N PRO A 32 1.59 5.94 -8.70
CA PRO A 32 1.48 6.83 -7.55
C PRO A 32 0.43 7.90 -7.83
N ILE A 33 -0.39 8.19 -6.82
CA ILE A 33 -1.35 9.30 -6.89
C ILE A 33 -0.63 10.63 -6.66
N ASP A 34 -1.02 11.66 -7.40
CA ASP A 34 -0.69 13.04 -7.02
C ASP A 34 -1.38 13.36 -5.67
N CYS A 35 -0.56 13.35 -4.62
CA CYS A 35 -1.01 13.57 -3.25
C CYS A 35 -1.58 14.98 -3.05
N SER A 36 -1.15 15.97 -3.85
CA SER A 36 -1.65 17.34 -3.75
C SER A 36 -3.15 17.45 -4.09
N THR A 37 -3.70 16.47 -4.79
CA THR A 37 -5.15 16.36 -5.04
C THR A 37 -5.97 16.06 -3.77
N MET A 38 -5.32 15.72 -2.66
CA MET A 38 -5.94 15.43 -1.37
C MET A 38 -5.75 16.58 -0.38
N ASN A 39 -6.86 17.17 0.06
CA ASN A 39 -6.82 18.20 1.10
C ASN A 39 -6.80 17.57 2.51
N VAL A 40 -5.73 17.83 3.26
CA VAL A 40 -5.48 17.34 4.62
C VAL A 40 -5.54 18.47 5.66
N ARG A 41 -5.66 18.12 6.94
CA ARG A 41 -5.67 19.10 8.03
C ARG A 41 -4.25 19.64 8.23
N GLY A 42 -4.02 20.90 7.92
CA GLY A 42 -2.74 21.58 8.20
C GLY A 42 -2.55 21.87 9.69
N GLY A 43 -1.35 22.34 10.07
CA GLY A 43 -1.01 22.63 11.48
C GLY A 43 -1.93 23.65 12.17
N THR A 44 -2.53 24.57 11.40
CA THR A 44 -3.46 25.61 11.89
C THR A 44 -4.94 25.22 11.77
N TYR A 45 -5.26 23.97 11.38
CA TYR A 45 -6.64 23.52 11.12
C TYR A 45 -7.58 23.72 12.31
N LEU A 46 -7.10 23.59 13.56
CA LEU A 46 -7.95 23.77 14.73
C LEU A 46 -8.40 25.23 14.95
N VAL A 47 -7.67 26.19 14.39
CA VAL A 47 -7.99 27.62 14.45
C VAL A 47 -8.79 28.03 13.22
N GLY A 48 -8.23 27.81 12.02
CA GLY A 48 -8.82 28.29 10.77
C GLY A 48 -9.84 27.36 10.12
N ARG A 49 -9.89 26.08 10.52
CA ARG A 49 -10.70 25.01 9.90
C ARG A 49 -10.45 24.80 8.40
N LEU A 50 -9.38 25.38 7.86
CA LEU A 50 -8.98 25.24 6.46
C LEU A 50 -8.07 24.03 6.28
N LYS A 51 -8.39 23.21 5.29
CA LYS A 51 -7.52 22.14 4.82
C LYS A 51 -6.58 22.69 3.75
N GLN A 52 -5.44 22.03 3.58
CA GLN A 52 -4.44 22.37 2.57
C GLN A 52 -4.08 21.10 1.78
N PRO A 53 -3.59 21.23 0.53
CA PRO A 53 -3.06 20.11 -0.24
C PRO A 53 -2.05 19.29 0.57
N SER A 54 -2.09 17.97 0.44
CA SER A 54 -1.10 17.08 1.05
C SER A 54 0.26 17.26 0.38
N GLU A 55 1.30 17.07 1.17
CA GLU A 55 2.66 16.83 0.67
C GLU A 55 2.76 15.42 0.06
N GLY A 56 3.95 15.09 -0.46
CA GLY A 56 4.25 13.81 -1.08
C GLY A 56 4.01 12.61 -0.16
N ALA A 57 3.78 11.44 -0.78
CA ALA A 57 3.56 10.20 -0.05
C ALA A 57 4.80 9.80 0.76
N ILE A 58 4.57 9.36 2.00
CA ILE A 58 5.61 8.84 2.89
C ILE A 58 6.12 7.47 2.41
N MET A 59 5.23 6.67 1.82
CA MET A 59 5.53 5.33 1.35
C MET A 59 5.52 5.28 -0.17
N LYS A 60 6.41 4.46 -0.73
CA LYS A 60 6.45 4.13 -2.15
C LYS A 60 5.44 3.03 -2.45
N LEU A 61 4.67 3.15 -3.53
CA LEU A 61 3.91 2.04 -4.09
C LEU A 61 4.89 1.04 -4.73
N GLU A 62 4.93 -0.19 -4.25
CA GLU A 62 5.83 -1.22 -4.78
C GLU A 62 5.10 -2.20 -5.71
N SER A 63 3.86 -2.55 -5.37
CA SER A 63 3.07 -3.43 -6.23
C SER A 63 1.57 -3.21 -6.08
N PHE A 64 0.87 -3.55 -7.14
CA PHE A 64 -0.57 -3.71 -7.19
C PHE A 64 -0.79 -5.11 -7.75
N ASP A 65 -1.29 -6.05 -6.96
CA ASP A 65 -1.36 -7.47 -7.31
C ASP A 65 -2.83 -7.92 -7.31
N LEU A 66 -3.40 -8.13 -8.50
CA LEU A 66 -4.79 -8.53 -8.70
C LEU A 66 -4.83 -9.97 -9.21
N PHE A 67 -5.40 -10.88 -8.42
CA PHE A 67 -5.34 -12.31 -8.72
C PHE A 67 -6.61 -13.04 -8.32
N TYR A 68 -6.92 -14.13 -9.04
CA TYR A 68 -7.95 -15.08 -8.65
C TYR A 68 -7.37 -16.13 -7.72
N THR A 69 -8.20 -16.62 -6.81
CA THR A 69 -7.81 -17.71 -5.92
C THR A 69 -9.00 -18.58 -5.55
N ASP A 70 -8.73 -19.86 -5.34
CA ASP A 70 -9.71 -20.86 -4.93
C ASP A 70 -9.97 -20.84 -3.40
N SER A 71 -9.19 -20.06 -2.64
CA SER A 71 -9.36 -19.87 -1.20
C SER A 71 -9.13 -18.44 -0.75
N GLU A 72 -9.73 -18.04 0.37
CA GLU A 72 -9.50 -16.71 0.95
C GLU A 72 -8.02 -16.53 1.35
N VAL A 73 -7.41 -15.42 0.92
CA VAL A 73 -6.05 -15.02 1.29
C VAL A 73 -6.20 -13.93 2.33
N ARG A 74 -5.84 -14.24 3.58
CA ARG A 74 -6.01 -13.28 4.69
C ARG A 74 -4.85 -12.32 4.80
N CYS A 75 -3.64 -12.83 4.61
CA CYS A 75 -2.40 -12.08 4.68
C CYS A 75 -1.55 -12.38 3.44
N ALA A 76 -1.52 -11.48 2.46
CA ALA A 76 -0.77 -11.69 1.22
C ALA A 76 0.75 -11.89 1.44
N VAL A 77 1.30 -11.41 2.56
CA VAL A 77 2.73 -11.62 2.90
C VAL A 77 3.00 -13.07 3.31
N GLU A 78 2.00 -13.81 3.78
CA GLU A 78 2.15 -15.22 4.16
C GLU A 78 2.05 -16.16 2.95
N GLU A 79 1.60 -15.66 1.81
CA GLU A 79 1.31 -16.45 0.61
C GLU A 79 2.45 -16.38 -0.43
N PRO A 80 3.19 -17.47 -0.69
CA PRO A 80 4.30 -17.45 -1.64
C PRO A 80 3.93 -17.11 -3.09
N HIS A 81 2.65 -17.19 -3.45
CA HIS A 81 2.14 -16.84 -4.77
C HIS A 81 1.82 -15.33 -4.91
N CYS A 82 1.82 -14.58 -3.82
CA CYS A 82 1.59 -13.13 -3.83
C CYS A 82 2.92 -12.36 -3.95
N VAL A 83 2.91 -11.25 -4.68
CA VAL A 83 4.09 -10.37 -4.84
C VAL A 83 4.60 -9.86 -3.49
N ALA A 84 3.67 -9.53 -2.57
CA ALA A 84 3.98 -8.99 -1.25
C ALA A 84 4.90 -9.91 -0.41
N HIS A 85 4.76 -11.23 -0.53
CA HIS A 85 5.58 -12.22 0.17
C HIS A 85 7.07 -12.04 -0.16
N TRP A 86 7.38 -11.94 -1.45
CA TRP A 86 8.76 -11.86 -1.93
C TRP A 86 9.36 -10.47 -1.73
N LEU A 87 8.58 -9.40 -1.95
CA LEU A 87 9.04 -8.04 -1.68
C LEU A 87 9.47 -7.87 -0.22
N TRP A 88 8.64 -8.30 0.72
CA TRP A 88 8.96 -8.22 2.14
C TRP A 88 10.19 -9.08 2.50
N LYS A 89 10.24 -10.32 2.01
CA LYS A 89 11.32 -11.26 2.34
C LYS A 89 12.68 -10.85 1.79
N GLN A 90 12.74 -10.19 0.64
CA GLN A 90 13.98 -9.76 -0.01
C GLN A 90 14.49 -8.40 0.46
N ASN A 91 13.67 -7.60 1.17
CA ASN A 91 14.01 -6.23 1.58
C ASN A 91 13.80 -6.05 3.10
N PRO A 92 14.57 -6.74 3.95
CA PRO A 92 14.41 -6.68 5.41
C PRO A 92 14.67 -5.29 6.01
N GLU A 93 15.33 -4.40 5.27
CA GLU A 93 15.60 -3.02 5.65
C GLU A 93 14.40 -2.07 5.44
N ARG A 94 13.27 -2.58 4.93
CA ARG A 94 12.07 -1.78 4.67
C ARG A 94 10.91 -2.19 5.57
N PHE A 95 10.11 -1.21 5.95
CA PHE A 95 8.78 -1.46 6.48
C PHE A 95 7.79 -1.59 5.31
N PHE A 96 6.96 -2.63 5.35
CA PHE A 96 5.92 -2.86 4.35
C PHE A 96 4.53 -2.64 4.94
N PHE A 97 3.68 -1.94 4.18
CA PHE A 97 2.27 -1.77 4.46
C PHE A 97 1.46 -2.36 3.32
N VAL A 98 0.71 -3.42 3.62
CA VAL A 98 -0.04 -4.18 2.61
C VAL A 98 -1.53 -4.01 2.87
N ILE A 99 -2.26 -3.48 1.89
CA ILE A 99 -3.71 -3.43 1.89
C ILE A 99 -4.21 -4.63 1.09
N ASN A 100 -4.83 -5.59 1.78
CA ASN A 100 -5.41 -6.78 1.16
C ASN A 100 -6.93 -6.65 1.07
N TRP A 101 -7.45 -6.41 -0.14
CA TRP A 101 -8.87 -6.37 -0.45
C TRP A 101 -9.36 -7.78 -0.76
N ARG A 102 -10.10 -8.35 0.20
CA ARG A 102 -10.59 -9.73 0.17
C ARG A 102 -11.96 -9.81 -0.52
N MET A 103 -11.97 -9.82 -1.85
CA MET A 103 -13.20 -9.83 -2.69
C MET A 103 -13.40 -11.18 -3.40
N PHE A 104 -13.29 -12.28 -2.65
CA PHE A 104 -13.28 -13.65 -3.17
C PHE A 104 -14.33 -13.90 -4.29
N PRO A 105 -13.95 -14.52 -5.43
CA PRO A 105 -12.66 -15.18 -5.71
C PRO A 105 -11.55 -14.26 -6.22
N LEU A 106 -11.84 -12.98 -6.47
CA LEU A 106 -10.87 -11.99 -6.91
C LEU A 106 -10.26 -11.27 -5.71
N GLN A 107 -8.94 -11.20 -5.60
CA GLN A 107 -8.28 -10.49 -4.51
C GLN A 107 -7.30 -9.48 -5.04
N LEU A 108 -7.15 -8.40 -4.27
CA LEU A 108 -6.24 -7.31 -4.60
C LEU A 108 -5.33 -7.04 -3.39
N ALA A 109 -4.03 -7.27 -3.56
CA ALA A 109 -3.01 -6.86 -2.61
C ALA A 109 -2.25 -5.64 -3.14
N VAL A 110 -2.34 -4.52 -2.41
CA VAL A 110 -1.57 -3.31 -2.71
C VAL A 110 -0.45 -3.18 -1.70
N THR A 111 0.79 -3.18 -2.18
CA THR A 111 1.99 -3.19 -1.35
C THR A 111 2.67 -1.84 -1.40
N TYR A 112 2.87 -1.24 -0.22
CA TYR A 112 3.66 -0.03 -0.04
C TYR A 112 4.90 -0.35 0.81
N SER A 113 5.97 0.42 0.62
CA SER A 113 7.17 0.31 1.44
C SER A 113 7.72 1.66 1.88
N VAL A 114 8.54 1.64 2.93
CA VAL A 114 9.41 2.74 3.31
C VAL A 114 10.73 2.22 3.86
N ASP A 115 11.83 2.84 3.46
CA ASP A 115 13.17 2.51 3.94
C ASP A 115 13.33 2.91 5.43
N LEU A 116 13.65 1.93 6.28
CA LEU A 116 13.87 2.14 7.72
C LEU A 116 15.11 2.98 8.02
N ASN A 117 16.04 3.09 7.08
CA ASN A 117 17.25 3.90 7.18
C ASN A 117 17.15 5.20 6.38
N GLY A 118 15.97 5.47 5.78
CA GLY A 118 15.73 6.64 4.94
C GLY A 118 15.48 7.93 5.73
N ALA A 119 15.36 9.03 4.99
CA ALA A 119 15.20 10.39 5.54
C ALA A 119 14.00 10.55 6.49
N LEU A 120 12.95 9.75 6.32
CA LEU A 120 11.81 9.72 7.25
C LEU A 120 12.23 9.37 8.68
N PHE A 121 13.18 8.45 8.84
CA PHE A 121 13.60 7.99 10.16
C PHE A 121 14.57 8.94 10.86
N THR A 122 15.22 9.82 10.09
CA THR A 122 16.09 10.88 10.61
C THR A 122 15.41 12.24 10.75
N SER A 123 14.19 12.41 10.21
CA SER A 123 13.45 13.68 10.24
C SER A 123 12.79 13.95 11.60
N ASP A 124 12.85 15.19 12.07
CA ASP A 124 12.17 15.65 13.29
C ASP A 124 10.76 16.21 13.02
N GLU A 125 10.27 16.10 11.79
CA GLU A 125 8.91 16.52 11.44
C GLU A 125 7.86 15.74 12.25
N PRO A 126 6.75 16.39 12.68
CA PRO A 126 5.75 15.75 13.53
C PRO A 126 5.17 14.44 12.95
N TYR A 127 4.98 14.38 11.63
CA TYR A 127 4.48 13.18 10.96
C TYR A 127 5.50 12.04 11.00
N ALA A 128 6.79 12.36 10.86
CA ALA A 128 7.88 11.40 10.88
C ALA A 128 8.04 10.80 12.28
N VAL A 129 8.00 11.63 13.33
CA VAL A 129 7.99 11.18 14.72
C VAL A 129 6.77 10.29 15.02
N ALA A 130 5.57 10.68 14.56
CA ALA A 130 4.37 9.90 14.75
C ALA A 130 4.45 8.53 14.04
N PHE A 131 4.98 8.51 12.81
CA PHE A 131 5.16 7.28 12.04
C PHE A 131 6.19 6.34 12.68
N ARG A 132 7.35 6.86 13.14
CA ARG A 132 8.34 6.08 13.89
C ARG A 132 7.76 5.44 15.14
N ARG A 133 6.96 6.18 15.90
CA ARG A 133 6.27 5.62 17.07
C ARG A 133 5.27 4.54 16.67
N TYR A 134 4.50 4.76 15.60
CA TYR A 134 3.53 3.80 15.09
C TYR A 134 4.16 2.45 14.74
N ILE A 135 5.30 2.44 14.03
CA ILE A 135 5.97 1.18 13.67
C ILE A 135 6.59 0.46 14.87
N GLN A 136 6.75 1.10 16.02
CA GLN A 136 7.24 0.46 17.25
C GLN A 136 6.11 -0.10 18.12
N LEU A 137 4.84 0.21 17.80
CA LEU A 137 3.69 -0.31 18.52
C LEU A 137 3.50 -1.82 18.28
N LYS A 138 2.83 -2.47 19.22
CA LYS A 138 2.32 -3.84 19.04
C LYS A 138 1.10 -3.83 18.12
N ASP A 139 0.78 -4.97 17.53
CA ASP A 139 -0.28 -5.06 16.50
C ASP A 139 -1.66 -4.61 17.00
N ALA A 140 -2.05 -4.97 18.23
CA ALA A 140 -3.32 -4.53 18.80
C ALA A 140 -3.42 -2.99 18.87
N ASP A 141 -2.32 -2.32 19.23
CA ASP A 141 -2.27 -0.86 19.29
C ASP A 141 -2.26 -0.25 17.89
N ARG A 142 -1.48 -0.82 16.95
CA ARG A 142 -1.46 -0.38 15.54
C ARG A 142 -2.86 -0.41 14.94
N ASN A 143 -3.61 -1.49 15.17
CA ASN A 143 -4.98 -1.68 14.69
C ASN A 143 -5.94 -0.59 15.22
N SER A 144 -5.69 -0.05 16.41
CA SER A 144 -6.53 1.01 16.99
C SER A 144 -6.26 2.42 16.44
N LYS A 145 -5.08 2.64 15.83
CA LYS A 145 -4.62 3.98 15.41
C LYS A 145 -4.69 4.19 13.91
N LEU A 146 -4.45 3.14 13.12
CA LEU A 146 -4.41 3.24 11.67
C LEU A 146 -5.82 3.36 11.10
N LYS A 147 -5.99 4.27 10.14
CA LYS A 147 -7.22 4.41 9.36
C LYS A 147 -6.88 4.48 7.89
N VAL A 148 -7.54 3.65 7.08
CA VAL A 148 -7.49 3.72 5.62
C VAL A 148 -8.72 4.49 5.16
N ILE A 149 -8.50 5.56 4.38
CA ILE A 149 -9.58 6.39 3.84
C ILE A 149 -9.51 6.29 2.31
N PRO A 150 -10.35 5.44 1.68
CA PRO A 150 -10.36 5.35 0.22
C PRO A 150 -10.91 6.63 -0.39
N ARG A 151 -10.35 7.03 -1.53
CA ARG A 151 -10.91 8.07 -2.40
C ARG A 151 -11.29 7.46 -3.73
N VAL A 152 -12.54 7.64 -4.11
CA VAL A 152 -13.05 7.36 -5.46
C VAL A 152 -13.12 8.70 -6.18
N VAL A 153 -12.33 8.87 -7.25
CA VAL A 153 -12.27 10.14 -8.02
C VAL A 153 -13.53 10.30 -8.86
N GLU A 154 -13.83 9.26 -9.64
CA GLU A 154 -15.06 9.09 -10.40
C GLU A 154 -15.45 7.62 -10.30
N GLY A 155 -16.72 7.33 -10.10
CA GLY A 155 -17.20 5.95 -10.02
C GLY A 155 -18.62 5.84 -10.55
N PRO A 156 -19.02 4.70 -11.12
CA PRO A 156 -20.41 4.46 -11.44
C PRO A 156 -21.20 4.52 -10.13
N TRP A 157 -22.09 5.51 -10.01
CA TRP A 157 -22.97 5.70 -8.85
C TRP A 157 -24.01 4.57 -8.78
N LEU A 158 -23.56 3.36 -8.45
CA LEU A 158 -24.39 2.20 -8.15
C LEU A 158 -24.28 1.88 -6.66
N VAL A 159 -24.45 2.89 -5.82
CA VAL A 159 -24.92 2.67 -4.45
C VAL A 159 -26.39 3.08 -4.43
N LYS A 160 -27.25 2.17 -4.87
CA LYS A 160 -28.69 2.27 -4.55
C LYS A 160 -28.87 1.86 -3.09
N LYS A 161 -29.60 2.71 -2.35
CA LYS A 161 -30.03 2.46 -0.97
C LYS A 161 -30.67 1.09 -0.78
#